data_AF-A0A2E2Y3P6-F1
#
_entry.id   AF-A0A2E2Y3P6-F1
#
_cell.length_a   1.000
_cell.length_b   1.000
_cell.length_c   1.000
_cell.angle_alpha   90.00
_cell.angle_beta   90.00
_cell.angle_gamma   90.00
#
_symmetry.space_group_name_H-M   'P 1'
#
loop_
_entity.id
_entity.type
_entity.pdbx_description
1 polymer ?
#
loop_
_entity_poly.entity_id
_entity_poly.type
_entity_poly.pdbx_seq_one_letter_code
_entity_poly.pdbx_strand_id
1 'polypeptide(L)'
;MQQQCLFRVRKRAWYVPLLAGVLLGGCSAADDPAGLPGVKENPATAGSGLETPVDSPAVAGEKDVPGASAAVSPLLLYAGELADLVGDDVARRTAARDQLNTDPPTAEQLLDVWQQGDREERRGAAFFAMGIYDGSDAGIEDAAIAALEDADARVRGLSLEMVRHFPRERFMPLLERMLEMLAGEPDVKNRAMVARMLGSWPAGRDQVKRALADSVLCDPEVQVRSAALVSVYR
;
A
#
# COMPACT_ATOMS: atom_id res chain seq x y z
N MET A 1 8.81 -3.27 28.31
CA MET A 1 7.44 -2.87 27.91
C MET A 1 7.06 -3.22 26.47
N GLN A 2 7.99 -3.44 25.53
CA GLN A 2 7.65 -3.81 24.13
C GLN A 2 7.01 -5.20 23.93
N GLN A 3 7.14 -6.14 24.87
CA GLN A 3 6.62 -7.51 24.69
C GLN A 3 5.08 -7.63 24.79
N GLN A 4 4.37 -6.63 25.32
CA GLN A 4 2.91 -6.70 25.45
C GLN A 4 2.17 -6.32 24.16
N CYS A 5 2.75 -5.52 23.27
CA CYS A 5 2.09 -5.11 22.03
C CYS A 5 2.07 -6.23 20.95
N LEU A 6 3.05 -7.15 20.95
CA LEU A 6 3.11 -8.26 19.99
C LEU A 6 2.01 -9.32 20.17
N PHE A 7 1.33 -9.36 21.32
CA PHE A 7 0.35 -10.41 21.62
C PHE A 7 -1.07 -10.13 21.12
N ARG A 8 -1.40 -8.89 20.70
CA ARG A 8 -2.78 -8.53 20.34
C ARG A 8 -3.12 -8.65 18.85
N VAL A 9 -2.13 -8.74 17.95
CA VAL A 9 -2.35 -8.73 16.49
C VAL A 9 -2.51 -10.15 15.89
N ARG A 10 -2.25 -11.22 16.66
CA ARG A 10 -2.48 -12.60 16.21
C ARG A 10 -3.48 -13.32 17.12
N LYS A 11 -4.77 -13.28 16.76
CA LYS A 11 -5.77 -14.34 17.04
C LYS A 11 -7.15 -14.02 16.44
N ARG A 12 -7.33 -14.33 15.16
CA ARG A 12 -8.56 -14.93 14.63
C ARG A 12 -8.18 -16.13 13.77
N ALA A 13 -7.57 -17.12 14.41
CA ALA A 13 -7.47 -18.47 13.87
C ALA A 13 -8.60 -19.28 14.51
N TRP A 14 -9.37 -19.95 13.65
CA TRP A 14 -10.50 -20.79 14.01
C TRP A 14 -10.03 -21.92 14.94
N TYR A 15 -10.76 -22.12 16.05
CA TYR A 15 -10.53 -23.21 16.98
C TYR A 15 -11.13 -24.51 16.40
N VAL A 16 -10.28 -25.50 16.13
CA VAL A 16 -10.62 -26.92 16.07
C VAL A 16 -9.97 -27.55 17.30
N PRO A 17 -10.70 -28.23 18.20
CA PRO A 17 -10.07 -28.91 19.33
C PRO A 17 -9.62 -30.30 18.86
N LEU A 18 -8.33 -30.59 19.01
CA LEU A 18 -7.86 -31.98 19.04
C LEU A 18 -7.03 -32.19 20.31
N LEU A 19 -7.47 -33.18 21.07
CA LEU A 19 -6.90 -33.74 22.29
C LEU A 19 -5.58 -34.50 22.03
N ALA A 20 -4.89 -34.78 23.14
CA ALA A 20 -3.64 -35.54 23.33
C ALA A 20 -2.39 -34.64 23.38
N GLY A 21 -1.45 -34.79 24.31
CA GLY A 21 -1.21 -35.79 25.34
C GLY A 21 0.26 -35.68 25.75
N VAL A 22 0.50 -35.56 27.06
CA VAL A 22 1.69 -35.91 27.86
C VAL A 22 3.04 -36.11 27.15
N LEU A 23 4.09 -35.42 27.60
CA LEU A 23 5.33 -36.05 28.13
C LEU A 23 6.23 -35.06 28.88
N LEU A 24 6.71 -35.54 30.02
CA LEU A 24 7.64 -34.96 30.99
C LEU A 24 9.11 -35.05 30.49
N GLY A 25 9.96 -34.20 31.07
CA GLY A 25 11.43 -34.32 31.06
C GLY A 25 12.09 -33.09 30.43
N GLY A 26 13.12 -32.46 30.99
CA GLY A 26 13.97 -32.73 32.13
C GLY A 26 15.07 -31.65 32.14
N CYS A 27 15.62 -31.37 33.31
CA CYS A 27 16.66 -30.37 33.58
C CYS A 27 17.97 -30.63 32.80
N SER A 28 18.71 -29.58 32.45
CA SER A 28 20.08 -29.35 32.96
C SER A 28 20.66 -28.01 32.52
N ALA A 29 21.45 -27.44 33.42
CA ALA A 29 22.24 -26.23 33.33
C ALA A 29 23.67 -26.51 32.83
N ALA A 30 24.51 -25.47 32.87
CA ALA A 30 25.95 -25.37 32.59
C ALA A 30 26.31 -25.04 31.14
N ASP A 31 27.31 -24.24 30.81
CA ASP A 31 28.17 -23.28 31.52
C ASP A 31 28.88 -22.49 30.39
N ASP A 32 29.17 -21.21 30.60
CA ASP A 32 30.13 -20.45 29.79
C ASP A 32 31.56 -21.03 29.98
N PRO A 33 32.48 -20.87 29.01
CA PRO A 33 33.48 -19.82 29.21
C PRO A 33 33.97 -19.09 27.95
N ALA A 34 34.52 -17.91 28.22
CA ALA A 34 35.10 -16.91 27.33
C ALA A 34 36.32 -17.37 26.48
N GLY A 35 36.57 -16.64 25.39
CA GLY A 35 37.85 -16.64 24.68
C GLY A 35 37.90 -15.78 23.41
N LEU A 36 38.32 -14.51 23.54
CA LEU A 36 39.09 -13.76 22.53
C LEU A 36 40.60 -14.00 22.81
N PRO A 37 41.61 -13.64 21.96
CA PRO A 37 41.62 -12.70 20.83
C PRO A 37 42.47 -13.18 19.60
N GLY A 38 42.61 -12.35 18.55
CA GLY A 38 43.80 -12.43 17.68
C GLY A 38 43.63 -12.08 16.21
N VAL A 39 44.08 -10.87 15.87
CA VAL A 39 44.33 -10.26 14.55
C VAL A 39 45.24 -11.11 13.64
N LYS A 40 45.01 -11.11 12.31
CA LYS A 40 46.04 -10.82 11.28
C LYS A 40 45.53 -10.70 9.84
N GLU A 41 46.26 -9.86 9.11
CA GLU A 41 45.99 -9.23 7.83
C GLU A 41 46.21 -10.12 6.59
N ASN A 42 45.58 -9.69 5.49
CA ASN A 42 45.84 -9.93 4.05
C ASN A 42 47.35 -9.87 3.66
N PRO A 43 47.83 -10.41 2.50
CA PRO A 43 47.39 -9.96 1.17
C PRO A 43 47.50 -10.90 -0.06
N ALA A 44 46.77 -10.46 -1.11
CA ALA A 44 46.99 -10.50 -2.57
C ALA A 44 47.92 -11.54 -3.24
N THR A 45 47.44 -12.12 -4.34
CA THR A 45 48.25 -12.38 -5.56
C THR A 45 47.35 -12.36 -6.80
N ALA A 46 47.80 -11.63 -7.82
CA ALA A 46 47.19 -11.41 -9.12
C ALA A 46 47.83 -12.30 -10.22
N GLY A 47 47.16 -12.41 -11.37
CA GLY A 47 47.72 -12.88 -12.66
C GLY A 47 46.76 -13.83 -13.39
N SER A 48 45.95 -13.43 -14.39
CA SER A 48 46.20 -12.91 -15.75
C SER A 48 46.35 -14.02 -16.83
N GLY A 49 45.64 -13.84 -17.96
CA GLY A 49 45.76 -14.59 -19.24
C GLY A 49 44.41 -15.17 -19.73
N LEU A 50 43.66 -14.58 -20.69
CA LEU A 50 43.76 -14.69 -22.17
C LEU A 50 43.75 -16.17 -22.63
N GLU A 51 42.83 -16.69 -23.47
CA GLU A 51 42.49 -16.31 -24.86
C GLU A 51 41.10 -16.88 -25.30
N THR A 52 40.49 -16.25 -26.32
CA THR A 52 39.39 -16.76 -27.18
C THR A 52 39.99 -17.48 -28.42
N PRO A 53 39.29 -17.78 -29.55
CA PRO A 53 37.94 -18.30 -29.87
C PRO A 53 37.97 -19.53 -30.84
N VAL A 54 36.94 -20.38 -30.90
CA VAL A 54 36.65 -21.24 -32.09
C VAL A 54 35.13 -21.38 -32.30
N ASP A 55 34.79 -21.61 -33.55
CA ASP A 55 33.67 -21.15 -34.37
C ASP A 55 32.62 -22.26 -34.68
N SER A 56 31.41 -21.81 -35.04
CA SER A 56 30.42 -22.45 -35.97
C SER A 56 29.54 -23.66 -35.54
N PRO A 57 28.40 -23.95 -36.24
CA PRO A 57 27.31 -23.06 -36.69
C PRO A 57 25.87 -23.62 -36.52
N ALA A 58 24.87 -22.72 -36.67
CA ALA A 58 23.50 -22.86 -37.21
C ALA A 58 22.53 -24.01 -36.80
N VAL A 59 21.28 -23.65 -36.47
CA VAL A 59 20.06 -23.92 -37.30
C VAL A 59 18.81 -23.31 -36.64
N ALA A 60 17.99 -22.69 -37.49
CA ALA A 60 16.70 -22.06 -37.21
C ALA A 60 15.62 -23.04 -36.74
N GLY A 61 14.65 -22.51 -35.99
CA GLY A 61 13.48 -23.25 -35.51
C GLY A 61 12.42 -22.32 -34.97
N GLU A 62 11.96 -21.41 -35.83
CA GLU A 62 10.74 -20.62 -35.66
C GLU A 62 9.55 -21.57 -35.49
N LYS A 63 8.89 -21.52 -34.34
CA LYS A 63 7.53 -22.02 -34.17
C LYS A 63 6.71 -20.94 -33.48
N ASP A 64 6.08 -20.14 -34.32
CA ASP A 64 4.85 -19.43 -34.02
C ASP A 64 3.87 -20.34 -33.28
N VAL A 65 3.44 -19.91 -32.10
CA VAL A 65 2.23 -20.40 -31.46
C VAL A 65 1.17 -19.32 -31.63
N PRO A 66 0.07 -19.60 -32.36
CA PRO A 66 -0.96 -18.61 -32.59
C PRO A 66 -1.87 -18.46 -31.37
N GLY A 67 -2.11 -17.20 -31.01
CA GLY A 67 -3.45 -16.72 -30.70
C GLY A 67 -4.11 -17.27 -29.44
N ALA A 68 -3.53 -16.99 -28.28
CA ALA A 68 -4.38 -16.58 -27.17
C ALA A 68 -4.82 -15.15 -27.49
N SER A 69 -5.99 -15.04 -28.11
CA SER A 69 -6.74 -13.80 -28.23
C SER A 69 -6.76 -13.13 -26.85
N ALA A 70 -5.84 -12.19 -26.62
CA ALA A 70 -6.04 -11.17 -25.62
C ALA A 70 -7.39 -10.57 -25.99
N ALA A 71 -8.40 -10.86 -25.17
CA ALA A 71 -9.64 -10.12 -25.22
C ALA A 71 -9.22 -8.66 -25.34
N VAL A 72 -9.64 -8.00 -26.41
CA VAL A 72 -9.40 -6.58 -26.61
C VAL A 72 -9.97 -5.93 -25.35
N SER A 73 -9.09 -5.61 -24.41
CA SER A 73 -9.45 -4.75 -23.30
C SER A 73 -10.10 -3.54 -23.93
N PRO A 74 -11.24 -3.05 -23.41
CA PRO A 74 -11.71 -1.74 -23.83
C PRO A 74 -10.50 -0.82 -23.74
N LEU A 75 -10.17 -0.15 -24.85
CA LEU A 75 -9.12 0.86 -24.86
C LEU A 75 -9.56 1.88 -23.79
N LEU A 76 -8.94 1.80 -22.61
CA LEU A 76 -9.21 2.72 -21.51
C LEU A 76 -8.76 4.09 -22.00
N LEU A 77 -9.73 4.87 -22.49
CA LEU A 77 -9.45 6.17 -23.05
C LEU A 77 -8.85 7.04 -21.95
N TYR A 78 -7.86 7.87 -22.30
CA TYR A 78 -7.10 8.73 -21.37
C TYR A 78 -6.19 8.00 -20.38
N ALA A 79 -6.06 6.66 -20.43
CA ALA A 79 -5.24 5.92 -19.48
C ALA A 79 -3.77 6.35 -19.50
N GLY A 80 -3.19 6.52 -20.70
CA GLY A 80 -1.81 6.98 -20.86
C GLY A 80 -1.58 8.39 -20.30
N GLU A 81 -2.48 9.32 -20.61
CA GLU A 81 -2.44 10.70 -20.11
C GLU A 81 -2.58 10.73 -18.58
N LEU A 82 -3.50 9.93 -18.02
CA LEU A 82 -3.68 9.83 -16.57
C LEU A 82 -2.42 9.22 -15.91
N ALA A 83 -1.82 8.18 -16.48
CA ALA A 83 -0.56 7.64 -15.97
C ALA A 83 0.59 8.67 -15.98
N ASP A 84 0.70 9.45 -17.06
CA ASP A 84 1.71 10.50 -17.19
C ASP A 84 1.52 11.65 -16.17
N LEU A 85 0.31 11.89 -15.64
CA LEU A 85 0.07 12.89 -14.59
C LEU A 85 0.83 12.61 -13.28
N VAL A 86 1.12 11.36 -12.99
CA VAL A 86 1.79 10.92 -11.76
C VAL A 86 3.20 10.39 -12.00
N GLY A 87 3.64 10.33 -13.26
CA GLY A 87 4.98 9.95 -13.66
C GLY A 87 6.05 10.99 -13.29
N ASP A 88 7.32 10.60 -13.32
CA ASP A 88 8.44 11.44 -12.87
C ASP A 88 8.89 12.50 -13.91
N ASP A 89 8.57 12.28 -15.20
CA ASP A 89 8.91 13.21 -16.28
C ASP A 89 7.99 14.44 -16.25
N VAL A 90 8.58 15.59 -15.88
CA VAL A 90 7.88 16.87 -15.74
C VAL A 90 7.29 17.34 -17.07
N ALA A 91 7.96 17.09 -18.20
CA ALA A 91 7.47 17.52 -19.50
C ALA A 91 6.23 16.71 -19.90
N ARG A 92 6.28 15.38 -19.73
CA ARG A 92 5.11 14.51 -19.97
C ARG A 92 3.95 14.85 -19.05
N ARG A 93 4.22 15.05 -17.77
CA ARG A 93 3.20 15.44 -16.79
C ARG A 93 2.48 16.73 -17.18
N THR A 94 3.24 17.71 -17.67
CA THR A 94 2.69 18.99 -18.12
C THR A 94 1.85 18.81 -19.38
N ALA A 95 2.37 18.09 -20.38
CA ALA A 95 1.65 17.80 -21.61
C ALA A 95 0.35 17.02 -21.36
N ALA A 96 0.39 15.99 -20.51
CA ALA A 96 -0.78 15.22 -20.12
C ALA A 96 -1.83 16.08 -19.43
N ARG A 97 -1.41 17.01 -18.55
CA ARG A 97 -2.31 17.95 -17.90
C ARG A 97 -2.97 18.90 -18.89
N ASP A 98 -2.20 19.46 -19.80
CA ASP A 98 -2.70 20.38 -20.82
C ASP A 98 -3.70 19.65 -21.75
N GLN A 99 -3.41 18.39 -22.10
CA GLN A 99 -4.31 17.55 -22.88
C GLN A 99 -5.63 17.28 -22.13
N LEU A 100 -5.57 16.83 -20.88
CA LEU A 100 -6.76 16.55 -20.07
C LEU A 100 -7.57 17.81 -19.72
N ASN A 101 -6.96 18.99 -19.71
CA ASN A 101 -7.68 20.26 -19.58
C ASN A 101 -8.36 20.68 -20.89
N THR A 102 -7.76 20.33 -22.04
CA THR A 102 -8.29 20.65 -23.37
C THR A 102 -9.45 19.72 -23.74
N ASP A 103 -9.30 18.43 -23.43
CA ASP A 103 -10.27 17.37 -23.70
C ASP A 103 -10.43 16.50 -22.44
N PRO A 104 -11.26 16.93 -21.47
CA PRO A 104 -11.41 16.23 -20.20
C PRO A 104 -12.17 14.91 -20.37
N PRO A 105 -11.75 13.84 -19.65
CA PRO A 105 -12.49 12.59 -19.65
C PRO A 105 -13.89 12.80 -19.08
N THR A 106 -14.87 12.06 -19.60
CA THR A 106 -16.16 11.94 -18.92
C THR A 106 -15.98 11.24 -17.58
N ALA A 107 -16.95 11.40 -16.67
CA ALA A 107 -16.93 10.68 -15.39
C ALA A 107 -16.82 9.16 -15.61
N GLU A 108 -17.58 8.60 -16.55
CA GLU A 108 -17.54 7.16 -16.88
C GLU A 108 -16.13 6.71 -17.32
N GLN A 109 -15.48 7.45 -18.22
CA GLN A 109 -14.12 7.12 -18.69
C GLN A 109 -13.09 7.20 -17.57
N LEU A 110 -13.18 8.22 -16.71
CA LEU A 110 -12.31 8.36 -15.56
C LEU A 110 -12.50 7.19 -14.57
N LEU A 111 -13.75 6.80 -14.32
CA LEU A 111 -14.09 5.68 -13.43
C LEU A 111 -13.63 4.35 -13.99
N ASP A 112 -13.72 4.13 -15.30
CA ASP A 112 -13.20 2.94 -15.98
C ASP A 112 -11.68 2.80 -15.78
N VAL A 113 -10.93 3.89 -16.00
CA VAL A 113 -9.47 3.90 -15.77
C VAL A 113 -9.16 3.66 -14.30
N TRP A 114 -9.89 4.29 -13.38
CA TRP A 114 -9.65 4.10 -11.95
C TRP A 114 -9.96 2.67 -11.48
N GLN A 115 -10.91 1.96 -12.08
CA GLN A 115 -11.26 0.60 -11.67
C GLN A 115 -10.40 -0.47 -12.35
N GLN A 116 -10.10 -0.28 -13.63
CA GLN A 116 -9.55 -1.34 -14.49
C GLN A 116 -8.13 -1.06 -14.97
N GLY A 117 -7.66 0.19 -14.82
CA GLY A 117 -6.33 0.59 -15.26
C GLY A 117 -5.20 -0.10 -14.51
N ASP A 118 -4.00 0.03 -15.04
CA ASP A 118 -2.78 -0.37 -14.36
C ASP A 118 -2.48 0.52 -13.13
N ARG A 119 -1.37 0.23 -12.45
CA ARG A 119 -1.00 0.94 -11.23
C ARG A 119 -0.85 2.46 -11.42
N GLU A 120 -0.19 2.91 -12.47
CA GLU A 120 0.03 4.35 -12.68
C GLU A 120 -1.23 5.01 -13.24
N GLU A 121 -1.97 4.31 -14.10
CA GLU A 121 -3.26 4.75 -14.62
C GLU A 121 -4.28 5.02 -13.50
N ARG A 122 -4.43 4.08 -12.55
CA ARG A 122 -5.33 4.25 -11.39
C ARG A 122 -4.89 5.38 -10.47
N ARG A 123 -3.58 5.55 -10.26
CA ARG A 123 -3.05 6.68 -9.48
C ARG A 123 -3.34 8.01 -10.18
N GLY A 124 -3.15 8.05 -11.49
CA GLY A 124 -3.49 9.17 -12.36
C GLY A 124 -4.96 9.55 -12.27
N ALA A 125 -5.84 8.56 -12.40
CA ALA A 125 -7.28 8.73 -12.31
C ALA A 125 -7.69 9.28 -10.94
N ALA A 126 -7.21 8.68 -9.84
CA ALA A 126 -7.46 9.17 -8.48
C ALA A 126 -6.92 10.61 -8.27
N PHE A 127 -5.73 10.91 -8.81
CA PHE A 127 -5.14 12.24 -8.73
C PHE A 127 -5.93 13.29 -9.52
N PHE A 128 -6.37 12.96 -10.73
CA PHE A 128 -7.20 13.84 -11.54
C PHE A 128 -8.57 14.05 -10.91
N ALA A 129 -9.20 13.00 -10.40
CA ALA A 129 -10.48 13.06 -9.70
C ALA A 129 -10.47 14.05 -8.54
N MET A 130 -9.39 14.08 -7.73
CA MET A 130 -9.22 15.11 -6.68
C MET A 130 -9.28 16.54 -7.20
N GLY A 131 -8.80 16.79 -8.41
CA GLY A 131 -8.76 18.12 -9.01
C GLY A 131 -10.10 18.59 -9.57
N ILE A 132 -10.96 17.65 -9.98
CA ILE A 132 -12.25 17.96 -10.60
C ILE A 132 -13.44 17.77 -9.66
N TYR A 133 -13.26 17.06 -8.55
CA TYR A 133 -14.34 16.75 -7.62
C TYR A 133 -14.90 18.03 -6.96
N ASP A 134 -16.20 18.24 -7.12
CA ASP A 134 -16.91 19.44 -6.66
C ASP A 134 -17.69 19.26 -5.35
N GLY A 135 -17.69 18.05 -4.78
CA GLY A 135 -18.44 17.73 -3.57
C GLY A 135 -19.77 17.00 -3.79
N SER A 136 -20.14 16.64 -5.03
CA SER A 136 -21.46 16.08 -5.33
C SER A 136 -21.52 14.92 -6.32
N ASP A 137 -20.39 14.46 -6.85
CA ASP A 137 -20.34 13.33 -7.78
C ASP A 137 -20.30 11.99 -7.02
N ALA A 138 -21.47 11.32 -6.94
CA ALA A 138 -21.61 10.04 -6.26
C ALA A 138 -20.75 8.91 -6.86
N GLY A 139 -20.49 8.94 -8.17
CA GLY A 139 -19.66 7.93 -8.84
C GLY A 139 -18.20 8.05 -8.45
N ILE A 140 -17.68 9.28 -8.43
CA ILE A 140 -16.33 9.58 -7.92
C ILE A 140 -16.22 9.20 -6.44
N GLU A 141 -17.24 9.49 -5.64
CA GLU A 141 -17.25 9.12 -4.23
C GLU A 141 -17.22 7.59 -4.02
N ASP A 142 -18.05 6.85 -4.77
CA ASP A 142 -18.08 5.38 -4.71
C ASP A 142 -16.75 4.78 -5.14
N ALA A 143 -16.12 5.31 -6.19
CA ALA A 143 -14.80 4.86 -6.63
C ALA A 143 -13.71 5.13 -5.60
N ALA A 144 -13.69 6.31 -4.97
CA ALA A 144 -12.74 6.59 -3.91
C ALA A 144 -12.93 5.68 -2.69
N ILE A 145 -14.19 5.38 -2.31
CA ILE A 145 -14.48 4.44 -1.22
C ILE A 145 -13.98 3.04 -1.57
N ALA A 146 -14.26 2.54 -2.77
CA ALA A 146 -13.76 1.24 -3.23
C ALA A 146 -12.23 1.20 -3.27
N ALA A 147 -11.60 2.29 -3.73
CA ALA A 147 -10.15 2.42 -3.83
C ALA A 147 -9.42 2.49 -2.49
N LEU A 148 -10.12 2.57 -1.35
CA LEU A 148 -9.53 2.32 -0.03
C LEU A 148 -9.04 0.87 0.14
N GLU A 149 -9.47 -0.04 -0.73
CA GLU A 149 -9.03 -1.45 -0.80
C GLU A 149 -8.03 -1.72 -1.93
N ASP A 150 -7.61 -0.70 -2.68
CA ASP A 150 -6.66 -0.88 -3.79
C ASP A 150 -5.36 -1.54 -3.29
N ALA A 151 -4.76 -2.40 -4.11
CA ALA A 151 -3.47 -3.02 -3.80
C ALA A 151 -2.35 -1.97 -3.65
N ASP A 152 -2.43 -0.86 -4.38
CA ASP A 152 -1.45 0.22 -4.38
C ASP A 152 -1.68 1.23 -3.25
N ALA A 153 -0.66 1.42 -2.41
CA ALA A 153 -0.75 2.33 -1.28
C ALA A 153 -0.94 3.81 -1.67
N ARG A 154 -0.43 4.25 -2.83
CA ARG A 154 -0.65 5.64 -3.28
C ARG A 154 -2.11 5.83 -3.72
N VAL A 155 -2.70 4.85 -4.40
CA VAL A 155 -4.14 4.91 -4.74
C VAL A 155 -5.00 4.99 -3.48
N ARG A 156 -4.73 4.15 -2.47
CA ARG A 156 -5.42 4.24 -1.17
C ARG A 156 -5.24 5.61 -0.52
N GLY A 157 -4.03 6.18 -0.57
CA GLY A 157 -3.71 7.48 0.01
C GLY A 157 -4.42 8.65 -0.67
N LEU A 158 -4.45 8.68 -2.00
CA LEU A 158 -5.21 9.68 -2.77
C LEU A 158 -6.70 9.58 -2.48
N SER A 159 -7.21 8.35 -2.36
CA SER A 159 -8.61 8.09 -2.02
C SER A 159 -8.96 8.55 -0.60
N LEU A 160 -8.09 8.35 0.39
CA LEU A 160 -8.26 8.91 1.74
C LEU A 160 -8.31 10.45 1.73
N GLU A 161 -7.45 11.09 0.93
CA GLU A 161 -7.44 12.56 0.76
C GLU A 161 -8.74 13.07 0.12
N MET A 162 -9.42 12.27 -0.71
CA MET A 162 -10.76 12.58 -1.21
C MET A 162 -11.84 12.36 -0.15
N VAL A 163 -11.84 11.17 0.47
CA VAL A 163 -12.87 10.75 1.45
C VAL A 163 -13.03 11.74 2.60
N ARG A 164 -11.95 12.42 3.01
CA ARG A 164 -12.03 13.45 4.08
C ARG A 164 -12.91 14.65 3.72
N HIS A 165 -13.17 14.87 2.44
CA HIS A 165 -13.96 15.99 1.91
C HIS A 165 -15.39 15.59 1.59
N PHE A 166 -15.75 14.32 1.79
CA PHE A 166 -17.09 13.84 1.49
C PHE A 166 -18.13 14.41 2.46
N PRO A 167 -19.37 14.56 2.00
CA PRO A 167 -20.47 14.89 2.89
C PRO A 167 -20.57 13.86 4.02
N ARG A 168 -21.05 14.30 5.18
CA ARG A 168 -21.05 13.51 6.41
C ARG A 168 -21.78 12.18 6.23
N GLU A 169 -22.84 12.18 5.44
CA GLU A 169 -23.69 11.02 5.13
C GLU A 169 -22.91 9.90 4.44
N ARG A 170 -21.88 10.25 3.65
CA ARG A 170 -21.02 9.32 2.92
C ARG A 170 -19.78 8.92 3.73
N PHE A 171 -19.29 9.83 4.56
CA PHE A 171 -18.14 9.60 5.43
C PHE A 171 -18.47 8.70 6.64
N MET A 172 -19.62 8.92 7.29
CA MET A 172 -19.99 8.24 8.54
C MET A 172 -20.02 6.70 8.45
N PRO A 173 -20.54 6.08 7.39
CA PRO A 173 -20.55 4.63 7.24
C PRO A 173 -19.15 3.98 7.19
N LEU A 174 -18.11 4.76 6.92
CA LEU A 174 -16.74 4.26 6.75
C LEU A 174 -15.99 4.04 8.07
N LEU A 175 -16.63 4.24 9.23
CA LEU A 175 -15.96 4.16 10.53
C LEU A 175 -15.21 2.85 10.73
N GLU A 176 -15.86 1.70 10.50
CA GLU A 176 -15.23 0.40 10.68
C GLU A 176 -14.03 0.23 9.73
N ARG A 177 -14.17 0.67 8.47
CA ARG A 177 -13.06 0.64 7.51
C ARG A 177 -11.88 1.49 7.98
N MET A 178 -12.13 2.69 8.53
CA MET A 178 -11.08 3.54 9.06
C MET A 178 -10.39 2.92 10.27
N LEU A 179 -11.13 2.22 11.14
CA LEU A 179 -10.54 1.50 12.28
C LEU A 179 -9.68 0.32 11.81
N GLU A 180 -10.11 -0.41 10.79
CA GLU A 180 -9.32 -1.48 10.16
C GLU A 180 -8.03 -0.94 9.55
N MET A 181 -8.12 0.16 8.79
CA MET A 181 -6.94 0.80 8.20
C MET A 181 -5.99 1.33 9.29
N LEU A 182 -6.50 1.91 10.38
CA LEU A 182 -5.64 2.34 11.50
C LEU A 182 -4.87 1.14 12.10
N ALA A 183 -5.48 -0.04 12.15
CA ALA A 183 -4.87 -1.22 12.74
C ALA A 183 -3.89 -1.94 11.78
N GLY A 184 -4.09 -1.85 10.47
CA GLY A 184 -3.44 -2.76 9.52
C GLY A 184 -2.94 -2.15 8.21
N GLU A 185 -3.17 -0.87 7.92
CA GLU A 185 -2.65 -0.21 6.72
C GLU A 185 -1.11 -0.24 6.73
N PRO A 186 -0.43 -0.86 5.76
CA PRO A 186 1.04 -0.95 5.76
C PRO A 186 1.72 0.41 5.56
N ASP A 187 1.14 1.31 4.77
CA ASP A 187 1.74 2.63 4.51
C ASP A 187 1.58 3.57 5.72
N VAL A 188 2.72 4.05 6.21
CA VAL A 188 2.80 4.89 7.42
C VAL A 188 2.05 6.22 7.25
N LYS A 189 2.07 6.80 6.05
CA LYS A 189 1.42 8.09 5.79
C LYS A 189 -0.09 7.92 5.75
N ASN A 190 -0.58 6.87 5.08
CA ASN A 190 -1.99 6.53 5.06
C ASN A 190 -2.51 6.23 6.47
N ARG A 191 -1.80 5.40 7.23
CA ARG A 191 -2.18 5.06 8.61
C ARG A 191 -2.21 6.29 9.54
N ALA A 192 -1.24 7.19 9.40
CA ALA A 192 -1.24 8.46 10.14
C ALA A 192 -2.38 9.41 9.70
N MET A 193 -2.75 9.42 8.43
CA MET A 193 -3.89 10.19 7.92
C MET A 193 -5.20 9.68 8.50
N VAL A 194 -5.40 8.36 8.49
CA VAL A 194 -6.55 7.70 9.11
C VAL A 194 -6.66 8.06 10.60
N ALA A 195 -5.55 8.05 11.34
CA ALA A 195 -5.53 8.48 12.75
C ALA A 195 -6.04 9.93 12.93
N ARG A 196 -5.70 10.85 12.02
CA ARG A 196 -6.19 12.24 12.04
C ARG A 196 -7.67 12.34 11.71
N MET A 197 -8.12 11.61 10.69
CA MET A 197 -9.53 11.57 10.27
C MET A 197 -10.43 11.04 11.40
N LEU A 198 -9.98 9.97 12.07
CA LEU A 198 -10.65 9.41 13.25
C LEU A 198 -10.69 10.41 14.43
N GLY A 199 -9.67 11.26 14.60
CA GLY A 199 -9.69 12.33 15.60
C GLY A 199 -10.81 13.36 15.40
N SER A 200 -11.31 13.51 14.18
CA SER A 200 -12.47 14.36 13.86
C SER A 200 -13.81 13.59 13.78
N TRP A 201 -13.84 12.31 14.15
CA TRP A 201 -15.06 11.51 13.98
C TRP A 201 -16.16 11.91 14.97
N PRO A 202 -17.38 12.25 14.51
CA PRO A 202 -18.41 12.83 15.38
C PRO A 202 -19.19 11.80 16.22
N ALA A 203 -19.16 10.50 15.87
CA ALA A 203 -19.83 9.42 16.61
C ALA A 203 -18.87 8.28 16.98
N GLY A 204 -19.30 7.34 17.83
CA GLY A 204 -18.48 6.18 18.20
C GLY A 204 -17.23 6.51 19.01
N ARG A 205 -17.23 7.65 19.73
CA ARG A 205 -16.04 8.21 20.38
C ARG A 205 -15.29 7.24 21.28
N ASP A 206 -15.97 6.31 21.96
CA ASP A 206 -15.29 5.36 22.85
C ASP A 206 -14.50 4.28 22.10
N GLN A 207 -15.01 3.80 20.97
CA GLN A 207 -14.29 2.86 20.11
C GLN A 207 -13.11 3.57 19.45
N VAL A 208 -13.35 4.76 18.89
CA VAL A 208 -12.31 5.60 18.26
C VAL A 208 -11.21 5.97 19.24
N LYS A 209 -11.55 6.47 20.44
CA LYS A 209 -10.57 6.84 21.48
C LYS A 209 -9.73 5.64 21.92
N ARG A 210 -10.35 4.46 22.08
CA ARG A 210 -9.61 3.24 22.41
C ARG A 210 -8.64 2.85 21.31
N ALA A 211 -9.08 2.86 20.04
CA ALA A 211 -8.22 2.53 18.91
C ALA A 211 -7.04 3.52 18.75
N LEU A 212 -7.30 4.82 18.93
CA LEU A 212 -6.25 5.84 18.92
C LEU A 212 -5.30 5.69 20.10
N ALA A 213 -5.79 5.44 21.31
CA ALA A 213 -4.95 5.19 22.50
C ALA A 213 -4.08 3.93 22.34
N ASP A 214 -4.65 2.85 21.81
CA ASP A 214 -3.89 1.64 21.47
C ASP A 214 -2.79 1.96 20.44
N SER A 215 -3.09 2.79 19.42
CA SER A 215 -2.11 3.23 18.41
C SER A 215 -1.00 4.09 19.04
N VAL A 216 -1.31 4.99 19.97
CA VAL A 216 -0.31 5.78 20.71
C VAL A 216 0.69 4.88 21.45
N LEU A 217 0.22 3.77 22.02
CA LEU A 217 1.04 2.88 22.84
C LEU A 217 1.81 1.84 22.02
N CYS A 218 1.19 1.34 20.94
CA CYS A 218 1.64 0.12 20.27
C CYS A 218 1.98 0.27 18.78
N ASP A 219 1.65 1.38 18.10
CA ASP A 219 2.05 1.51 16.69
C ASP A 219 3.59 1.58 16.58
N PRO A 220 4.22 0.79 15.70
CA PRO A 220 5.68 0.80 15.54
C PRO A 220 6.21 2.16 15.08
N GLU A 221 5.41 2.93 14.34
CA GLU A 221 5.83 4.15 13.68
C GLU A 221 5.55 5.39 14.51
N VAL A 222 6.59 6.18 14.77
CA VAL A 222 6.49 7.41 15.56
C VAL A 222 5.49 8.40 14.96
N GLN A 223 5.44 8.47 13.62
CA GLN A 223 4.52 9.35 12.92
C GLN A 223 3.05 9.02 13.21
N VAL A 224 2.70 7.74 13.28
CA VAL A 224 1.34 7.30 13.58
C VAL A 224 1.02 7.52 15.05
N ARG A 225 1.95 7.19 15.96
CA ARG A 225 1.78 7.48 17.41
C ARG A 225 1.52 8.97 17.65
N SER A 226 2.31 9.84 17.03
CA SER A 226 2.13 11.30 17.16
C SER A 226 0.81 11.78 16.57
N ALA A 227 0.40 11.27 15.40
CA ALA A 227 -0.89 11.59 14.81
C ALA A 227 -2.06 11.15 15.71
N ALA A 228 -2.01 9.92 16.22
CA ALA A 228 -3.01 9.39 17.13
C ALA A 228 -3.08 10.17 18.45
N LEU A 229 -1.92 10.56 19.01
CA LEU A 229 -1.86 11.35 20.24
C LEU A 229 -2.58 12.69 20.07
N VAL A 230 -2.26 13.43 19.00
CA VAL A 230 -2.92 14.70 18.69
C VAL A 230 -4.43 14.50 18.53
N SER A 231 -4.85 13.42 17.87
CA SER A 231 -6.26 13.08 17.67
C SER A 231 -7.01 12.74 18.96
N VAL A 232 -6.37 12.15 19.97
CA VAL A 232 -7.00 11.85 21.27
C VAL A 232 -7.35 13.11 22.04
N TYR A 233 -6.54 14.16 21.90
CA TYR A 233 -6.68 15.42 22.64
C TYR A 233 -7.45 16.52 21.89
N ARG A 234 -8.07 16.18 20.75
CA ARG A 234 -8.91 17.10 19.97
C ARG A 234 -10.36 17.05 20.44
#